data_AF-A0A969A486-F1
#
_entry.id   AF-A0A969A486-F1
#
_cell.length_a   1.000
_cell.length_b   1.000
_cell.length_c   1.000
_cell.angle_alpha   90.00
_cell.angle_beta   90.00
_cell.angle_gamma   90.00
#
_symmetry.space_group_name_H-M   'P 1'
#
loop_
_entity.id
_entity.type
_entity.pdbx_description
1 polymer ?
#
loop_
_entity_poly.entity_id
_entity_poly.type
_entity_poly.pdbx_seq_one_letter_code
_entity_poly.pdbx_strand_id
1 'polypeptide(L)'
;MNTVDFSRRVSAKIINADISAFHGLSAISNYIPVRDEASPKMLQAAYEAMVAKQQKETEFEATFKAAADAARQAEVEFHDKVMAMKESVRGQFGPNSDEAQAVGYKKKSEYKRPRRRSA
;
A
#
# COMPACT_ATOMS: atom_id res chain seq x y z
N MET A 1 -27.06 -21.44 -14.19
CA MET A 1 -25.84 -20.70 -14.55
C MET A 1 -25.53 -19.78 -13.37
N ASN A 2 -24.50 -20.06 -12.57
CA ASN A 2 -24.12 -19.13 -11.50
C ASN A 2 -23.61 -17.85 -12.15
N THR A 3 -24.28 -16.72 -11.93
CA THR A 3 -23.78 -15.40 -12.30
C THR A 3 -22.69 -15.03 -11.29
N VAL A 4 -21.49 -15.58 -11.48
CA VAL A 4 -20.35 -15.27 -10.62
C VAL A 4 -19.88 -13.87 -10.97
N ASP A 5 -20.03 -12.94 -10.02
CA ASP A 5 -19.51 -11.59 -10.10
C ASP A 5 -18.01 -11.57 -9.77
N PHE A 6 -17.16 -11.46 -10.79
CA PHE A 6 -15.70 -11.40 -10.65
C PHE A 6 -15.18 -10.06 -10.14
N SER A 7 -16.05 -9.04 -9.98
CA SER A 7 -15.63 -7.74 -9.42
C SER A 7 -15.32 -7.81 -7.93
N ARG A 8 -15.79 -8.86 -7.23
CA ARG A 8 -15.67 -9.02 -5.79
C ARG A 8 -15.03 -10.35 -5.43
N ARG A 9 -14.26 -10.35 -4.35
CA ARG A 9 -13.74 -11.59 -3.76
C ARG A 9 -14.90 -12.45 -3.28
N VAL A 10 -14.76 -13.76 -3.44
CA VAL A 10 -15.59 -14.71 -2.71
C VAL A 10 -15.38 -14.49 -1.22
N SER A 11 -16.47 -14.42 -0.45
CA SER A 11 -16.37 -14.16 0.98
C SER A 11 -15.54 -15.23 1.68
N ALA A 12 -14.75 -14.83 2.69
CA ALA A 12 -13.94 -15.77 3.46
C ALA A 12 -14.78 -16.87 4.11
N LYS A 13 -16.03 -16.55 4.51
CA LYS A 13 -16.98 -17.53 5.05
C LYS A 13 -17.27 -18.66 4.06
N ILE A 14 -17.48 -18.32 2.78
CA ILE A 14 -17.77 -19.30 1.73
C ILE A 14 -16.52 -20.13 1.44
N ILE A 15 -15.37 -19.48 1.22
CA ILE A 15 -14.12 -20.21 0.96
C ILE A 15 -13.76 -21.16 2.10
N ASN A 16 -13.92 -20.75 3.37
CA ASN A 16 -13.64 -21.61 4.51
C ASN A 16 -14.61 -22.80 4.61
N ALA A 17 -15.89 -22.58 4.26
CA ALA A 17 -16.86 -23.66 4.17
C ALA A 17 -16.49 -24.65 3.05
N ASP A 18 -16.07 -24.14 1.88
CA ASP A 18 -15.65 -24.96 0.74
C ASP A 18 -14.39 -25.77 1.07
N ILE A 19 -13.40 -25.17 1.73
CA ILE A 19 -12.18 -25.86 2.22
C ILE A 19 -12.57 -26.97 3.21
N SER A 20 -13.47 -26.69 4.15
CA SER A 20 -13.94 -27.68 5.12
C SER A 20 -14.66 -28.84 4.44
N ALA A 21 -15.50 -28.55 3.43
CA ALA A 21 -16.18 -29.56 2.63
C ALA A 21 -15.19 -30.41 1.81
N PHE A 22 -14.17 -29.77 1.21
CA PHE A 22 -13.10 -30.46 0.49
C PHE A 22 -12.30 -31.40 1.40
N HIS A 23 -11.94 -30.97 2.62
CA HIS A 23 -11.28 -31.85 3.58
C HIS A 23 -12.20 -32.99 4.05
N GLY A 24 -13.49 -32.72 4.25
CA GLY A 24 -14.49 -33.73 4.59
C GLY A 24 -14.63 -34.84 3.55
N LEU A 25 -14.33 -34.55 2.26
CA LEU A 25 -14.34 -35.56 1.20
C LEU A 25 -13.40 -36.74 1.48
N SER A 26 -12.30 -36.51 2.20
CA SER A 26 -11.35 -37.57 2.56
C SER A 26 -11.96 -38.67 3.44
N ALA A 27 -13.04 -38.37 4.16
CA ALA A 27 -13.74 -39.35 4.99
C ALA A 27 -14.66 -40.28 4.17
N ILE A 28 -14.95 -39.94 2.90
CA ILE A 28 -15.86 -40.71 2.03
C ILE A 28 -15.04 -41.65 1.15
N SER A 29 -14.90 -42.92 1.58
CA SER A 29 -14.05 -43.91 0.88
C SER A 29 -14.56 -44.33 -0.50
N ASN A 30 -15.87 -44.21 -0.75
CA ASN A 30 -16.54 -44.75 -1.94
C ASN A 30 -17.05 -43.63 -2.87
N TYR A 31 -16.43 -42.46 -2.85
CA TYR A 31 -16.82 -41.35 -3.70
C TYR A 31 -16.40 -41.60 -5.16
N ILE A 32 -17.39 -41.78 -6.05
CA ILE A 32 -17.18 -41.96 -7.50
C ILE A 32 -17.76 -40.75 -8.23
N PRO A 33 -16.92 -39.83 -8.73
CA PRO A 33 -17.38 -38.66 -9.45
C PRO A 33 -17.84 -39.03 -10.87
N VAL A 34 -19.03 -38.56 -11.26
CA VAL A 34 -19.53 -38.68 -12.65
C VAL A 34 -18.94 -37.59 -13.55
N ARG A 35 -18.57 -36.44 -12.96
CA ARG A 35 -17.97 -35.30 -13.66
C ARG A 35 -16.49 -35.20 -13.33
N ASP A 36 -15.67 -35.01 -14.36
CA ASP A 36 -14.21 -34.90 -14.20
C ASP A 36 -13.79 -33.70 -13.32
N GLU A 37 -14.51 -32.59 -13.44
CA GLU A 37 -14.35 -31.38 -12.60
C GLU A 37 -14.51 -31.66 -11.10
N ALA A 38 -15.33 -32.65 -10.73
CA ALA A 38 -15.57 -33.04 -9.35
C ALA A 38 -14.63 -34.16 -8.88
N SER A 39 -13.64 -34.53 -9.70
CA SER A 39 -12.66 -35.53 -9.29
C SER A 39 -11.78 -35.01 -8.14
N PRO A 40 -11.39 -35.89 -7.19
CA PRO A 40 -10.51 -35.49 -6.09
C PRO A 40 -9.21 -34.81 -6.56
N LYS A 41 -8.67 -35.28 -7.69
CA LYS A 41 -7.47 -34.73 -8.33
C LYS A 41 -7.68 -33.29 -8.81
N MET A 42 -8.80 -33.01 -9.49
CA MET A 42 -9.10 -31.67 -10.00
C MET A 42 -9.42 -30.69 -8.87
N LEU A 43 -10.15 -31.15 -7.84
CA LEU A 43 -10.42 -30.36 -6.64
C LEU A 43 -9.14 -30.01 -5.88
N GLN A 44 -8.22 -30.97 -5.74
CA GLN A 44 -6.93 -30.74 -5.11
C GLN A 44 -6.08 -29.73 -5.91
N ALA A 45 -6.00 -29.90 -7.24
CA ALA A 45 -5.30 -28.96 -8.10
C ALA A 45 -5.88 -27.54 -8.03
N ALA A 46 -7.21 -27.41 -7.96
CA ALA A 46 -7.87 -26.11 -7.81
C ALA A 46 -7.58 -25.47 -6.44
N TYR A 47 -7.58 -26.26 -5.36
CA TYR A 47 -7.22 -25.80 -4.02
C TYR A 47 -5.77 -25.31 -3.96
N GLU A 48 -4.81 -26.10 -4.46
CA GLU A 48 -3.40 -25.73 -4.50
C GLU A 48 -3.16 -24.46 -5.34
N ALA A 49 -3.82 -24.36 -6.49
CA ALA A 49 -3.74 -23.17 -7.34
C ALA A 49 -4.32 -21.92 -6.64
N MET A 50 -5.41 -22.05 -5.89
CA MET A 50 -5.98 -20.95 -5.11
C MET A 50 -5.00 -20.48 -4.04
N VAL A 51 -4.46 -21.40 -3.23
CA VAL A 51 -3.51 -21.10 -2.15
C VAL A 51 -2.24 -20.44 -2.71
N ALA A 52 -1.67 -21.00 -3.78
CA ALA A 52 -0.47 -20.44 -4.41
C ALA A 52 -0.68 -19.01 -4.93
N LYS A 53 -1.85 -18.71 -5.48
CA LYS A 53 -2.18 -17.35 -5.93
C LYS A 53 -2.37 -16.38 -4.76
N GLN A 54 -3.02 -16.82 -3.68
CA GLN A 54 -3.19 -16.00 -2.46
C GLN A 54 -1.86 -15.71 -1.76
N GLN A 55 -0.94 -16.68 -1.74
CA GLN A 55 0.42 -16.48 -1.22
C GLN A 55 1.17 -15.42 -2.02
N LYS A 56 1.19 -15.53 -3.35
CA LYS A 56 1.82 -14.53 -4.23
C LYS A 56 1.23 -13.14 -4.05
N GLU A 57 -0.09 -13.03 -3.91
CA GLU A 57 -0.74 -11.77 -3.61
C GLU A 57 -0.19 -11.14 -2.32
N THR A 58 -0.08 -11.93 -1.26
CA THR A 58 0.43 -11.48 0.05
C THR A 58 1.90 -11.05 -0.05
N GLU A 59 2.73 -11.79 -0.80
CA GLU A 59 4.13 -11.43 -1.07
C GLU A 59 4.23 -10.08 -1.80
N PHE A 60 3.40 -9.86 -2.82
CA PHE A 60 3.36 -8.58 -3.53
C PHE A 60 2.88 -7.43 -2.65
N GLU A 61 1.87 -7.64 -1.81
CA GLU A 61 1.45 -6.60 -0.87
C GLU A 61 2.54 -6.24 0.13
N ALA A 62 3.28 -7.22 0.66
CA ALA A 62 4.37 -6.98 1.60
C ALA A 62 5.51 -6.19 0.94
N THR A 63 5.92 -6.59 -0.26
CA THR A 63 6.96 -5.90 -1.03
C THR A 63 6.53 -4.49 -1.45
N PHE A 64 5.28 -4.30 -1.86
CA PHE A 64 4.74 -2.97 -2.17
C PHE A 64 4.75 -2.05 -0.94
N LYS A 65 4.30 -2.56 0.23
CA LYS A 65 4.34 -1.78 1.48
C LYS A 65 5.77 -1.38 1.84
N ALA A 66 6.73 -2.30 1.76
CA ALA A 66 8.14 -1.99 2.00
C ALA A 66 8.69 -0.93 1.04
N ALA A 67 8.36 -1.00 -0.25
CA ALA A 67 8.75 0.00 -1.23
C ALA A 67 8.10 1.37 -0.98
N ALA A 68 6.83 1.39 -0.60
CA ALA A 68 6.10 2.62 -0.27
C ALA A 68 6.68 3.30 0.98
N ASP A 69 7.07 2.52 1.99
CA ASP A 69 7.69 3.05 3.20
C ASP A 69 9.10 3.60 2.92
N ALA A 70 9.89 2.91 2.10
CA ALA A 70 11.19 3.41 1.64
C ALA A 70 11.06 4.72 0.84
N ALA A 71 10.06 4.84 -0.03
CA ALA A 71 9.78 6.07 -0.76
C ALA A 71 9.43 7.22 0.19
N ARG A 72 8.55 6.98 1.18
CA ARG A 72 8.18 7.97 2.19
C ARG A 72 9.38 8.44 3.01
N GLN A 73 10.28 7.53 3.38
CA GLN A 73 11.52 7.90 4.07
C GLN A 73 12.39 8.80 3.19
N ALA A 74 12.59 8.44 1.92
CA ALA A 74 13.37 9.25 0.99
C ALA A 74 12.76 10.65 0.76
N GLU A 75 11.44 10.77 0.75
CA GLU A 75 10.74 12.06 0.67
C GLU A 75 11.04 12.96 1.88
N VAL A 76 11.01 12.40 3.09
CA VAL A 76 11.35 13.14 4.32
C VAL A 76 12.81 13.60 4.29
N GLU A 77 13.73 12.71 3.95
CA GLU A 77 15.16 13.05 3.87
C GLU A 77 15.44 14.13 2.80
N PHE A 78 14.72 14.09 1.68
CA PHE A 78 14.82 15.13 0.65
C PHE A 78 14.28 16.46 1.18
N HIS A 79 13.13 16.45 1.86
CA HIS A 79 12.55 17.66 2.46
C HIS A 79 13.53 18.32 3.43
N ASP A 80 14.14 17.54 4.33
CA ASP A 80 15.10 18.04 5.32
C ASP A 80 16.32 18.68 4.65
N LYS A 81 16.86 18.04 3.60
CA LYS A 81 17.97 18.61 2.81
C LYS A 81 17.57 19.92 2.12
N VAL A 82 16.36 20.01 1.59
CA VAL A 82 15.84 21.25 0.97
C VAL A 82 15.70 22.35 2.03
N MET A 83 15.22 22.03 3.23
CA MET A 83 15.12 23.00 4.33
C MET A 83 16.51 23.49 4.77
N ALA A 84 17.48 22.59 4.93
CA ALA A 84 18.85 22.95 5.24
C ALA A 84 19.50 23.83 4.15
N MET A 85 19.26 23.53 2.87
CA MET A 85 19.70 24.37 1.75
C MET A 85 19.11 25.77 1.84
N LYS A 86 17.79 25.88 2.06
CA LYS A 86 17.11 27.17 2.21
C LYS A 86 17.70 27.97 3.37
N GLU A 87 17.91 27.34 4.52
CA GLU A 87 18.53 27.97 5.69
C GLU A 87 19.95 28.46 5.41
N SER A 88 20.76 27.65 4.71
CA SER A 88 22.11 28.05 4.28
C SER A 88 22.08 29.28 3.38
N VAL A 89 21.20 29.33 2.37
CA VAL A 89 21.04 30.51 1.50
C VAL A 89 20.66 31.74 2.32
N ARG A 90 19.71 31.59 3.24
CA ARG A 90 19.30 32.69 4.12
C ARG A 90 20.43 33.15 5.05
N GLY A 91 21.27 32.22 5.52
CA GLY A 91 22.45 32.52 6.35
C GLY A 91 23.55 33.25 5.59
N GLN A 92 23.81 32.87 4.33
CA GLN A 92 24.86 33.44 3.49
C GLN A 92 24.51 34.84 2.96
N PHE A 93 23.30 35.02 2.40
CA PHE A 93 22.90 36.28 1.76
C PHE A 93 22.11 37.21 2.68
N GLY A 94 21.66 36.70 3.83
CA GLY A 94 20.86 37.45 4.79
C GLY A 94 19.37 37.52 4.46
N PRO A 95 18.54 37.96 5.41
CA PRO A 95 17.07 37.82 5.35
C PRO A 95 16.34 38.86 4.48
N ASN A 96 17.05 39.80 3.84
CA ASN A 96 16.45 40.85 3.00
C ASN A 96 16.98 40.81 1.55
N SER A 97 17.65 39.73 1.18
CA SER A 97 18.30 39.52 -0.12
C SER A 97 17.33 38.97 -1.17
N ASP A 98 17.67 39.16 -2.45
CA ASP A 98 16.92 38.59 -3.59
C ASP A 98 17.11 37.06 -3.66
N GLU A 99 18.27 36.56 -3.25
CA GLU A 99 18.63 35.13 -3.25
C GLU A 99 17.79 34.33 -2.24
N ALA A 100 17.57 34.88 -1.04
CA ALA A 100 16.67 34.28 -0.07
C ALA A 100 15.21 34.28 -0.60
N GLN A 101 14.82 35.31 -1.35
CA GLN A 101 13.50 35.38 -1.97
C GLN A 101 13.33 34.34 -3.09
N ALA A 102 14.38 34.10 -3.88
CA ALA A 102 14.38 33.11 -4.96
C ALA A 102 14.15 31.67 -4.46
N VAL A 103 14.62 31.33 -3.26
CA VAL A 103 14.36 30.02 -2.63
C VAL A 103 13.05 29.95 -1.85
N GLY A 104 12.18 30.96 -2.01
CA GLY A 104 10.82 30.99 -1.49
C GLY A 104 10.66 31.59 -0.10
N TYR A 105 11.67 32.27 0.46
CA TYR A 105 11.44 33.13 1.62
C TYR A 105 10.82 34.46 1.22
N LYS A 106 10.19 35.12 2.18
CA LYS A 106 9.75 36.50 2.01
C LYS A 106 10.81 37.44 2.59
N LYS A 107 11.12 38.54 1.89
CA LYS A 107 12.07 39.54 2.40
C LYS A 107 11.59 40.14 3.70
N LYS A 108 12.52 40.39 4.63
CA LYS A 108 12.21 41.01 5.93
C LYS A 108 11.52 42.37 5.80
N SER A 109 11.86 43.16 4.78
CA SER A 109 11.22 44.45 4.49
C SER A 109 9.73 44.34 4.14
N GLU A 110 9.32 43.23 3.52
CA GLU A 110 7.95 43.00 3.07
C GLU A 110 7.04 42.41 4.17
N TYR A 111 7.62 42.02 5.32
CA TYR A 111 6.84 41.58 6.47
C TYR A 111 6.12 42.76 7.13
N LYS A 112 4.83 42.57 7.43
CA LYS A 112 4.05 43.53 8.22
C LYS A 112 4.67 43.64 9.61
N ARG A 113 5.12 44.84 9.99
CA ARG A 113 5.67 45.08 11.33
C ARG A 113 4.59 44.85 12.40
N PRO A 114 4.90 44.13 13.49
CA PRO A 114 3.97 44.00 14.62
C PRO A 114 3.61 45.40 15.15
N ARG A 115 2.32 45.70 15.23
CA ARG A 115 1.84 46.91 15.91
C ARG A 115 1.85 46.65 17.41
N ARG A 116 2.57 47.47 18.19
CA ARG A 116 2.46 47.43 19.66
C ARG A 116 1.00 47.75 20.02
N ARG A 117 0.34 46.88 20.78
CA ARG A 117 -0.92 47.23 21.45
C ARG A 117 -0.57 48.31 22.48
N SER A 118 -1.19 49.47 22.38
CA SER A 118 -1.17 50.46 23.47
C SER A 118 -1.79 49.82 24.70
N ALA A 119 -1.09 49.90 25.83
CA ALA A 119 -1.59 49.48 27.13
C ALA A 119 -2.78 50.35 27.56
#